data_AF-A0A1L7GBH3-F1
#
_entry.id   AF-A0A1L7GBH3-F1
#
_cell.length_a   1.000
_cell.length_b   1.000
_cell.length_c   1.000
_cell.angle_alpha   90.00
_cell.angle_beta   90.00
_cell.angle_gamma   90.00
#
_symmetry.space_group_name_H-M   'P 1'
#
loop_
_entity.id
_entity.type
_entity.pdbx_description
1 polymer ?
#
loop_
_entity_poly.entity_id
_entity_poly.type
_entity_poly.pdbx_seq_one_letter_code
_entity_poly.pdbx_strand_id
1 'polypeptide(L)'
;MRKRRLVITAAALAAGVGLIPGMAQAQPAAPDPHKATAPDDDPTAAEASGAEVFTSSEDRTVRTSAPGAKNRTAAAADSSALSVRLDSWGTSAHGMFLYSTFKGVEGPFNVTISWGDGITDTVTTTTERPLESEHSYAEVGDYTITVTATDPASNTQTTNKVAVRTKGSDFTPHTPLRLLDTRNGIGVTKGKVPANWYTSVKVTGQGSIPDNVTAVVLNLTVTNTTDSGHIIAAGSGKPMPDTSSVNYAAGETVPNLVVMPVGSDGRVNLDNIGFGSVDLIADVTGYFTPTPASGYKALTPTRFVDTREGKGAPKGQVAGQSSLGVQIAGVGGVPKGATAVSLNLTVTNPREAGHLTVHPSGQAAPTASNLNFTTGQTVANSVIVPIGPDGRIMVRNGSWQPTDVVIDVNGYYTPDSNAAYVPPLGIPTRQFDSRRDGKPLPARDYLHQKSRPGVEAYILNTTVTNTTGSGFLSVAPDPNTTEQYENGTATPPARPVASNLNWTAGKTVANLVQAHPAEGGTIAFWNQGWENIDLIIDQFGHYGTD
;
A
#
# COMPACT_ATOMS: atom_id res chain seq x y z
N MET A 1 64.62 -4.31 19.25
CA MET A 1 65.83 -3.49 19.04
C MET A 1 65.74 -2.78 17.69
N ARG A 2 65.70 -1.44 17.74
CA ARG A 2 66.23 -0.41 16.80
C ARG A 2 66.74 -0.91 15.43
N LYS A 3 66.44 -0.25 14.28
CA LYS A 3 66.72 1.17 14.01
C LYS A 3 65.81 1.79 12.92
N ARG A 4 65.42 3.03 13.20
CA ARG A 4 64.96 4.08 12.28
C ARG A 4 66.09 4.53 11.34
N ARG A 5 65.74 5.09 10.18
CA ARG A 5 66.44 6.27 9.63
C ARG A 5 65.43 7.35 9.28
N LEU A 6 65.67 8.50 9.89
CA LEU A 6 65.05 9.81 9.69
C LEU A 6 66.11 10.66 8.99
N VAL A 7 65.75 11.42 7.97
CA VAL A 7 66.52 12.61 7.54
C VAL A 7 65.57 13.78 7.41
N ILE A 8 66.07 14.90 7.92
CA ILE A 8 65.46 16.17 8.29
C ILE A 8 65.54 17.17 7.13
N THR A 9 64.38 17.69 6.74
CA THR A 9 64.01 19.12 6.61
C THR A 9 64.90 20.12 5.83
N ALA A 10 64.28 20.84 4.89
CA ALA A 10 64.40 22.30 4.74
C ALA A 10 63.24 22.85 3.89
N ALA A 11 62.54 23.84 4.45
CA ALA A 11 61.50 24.63 3.80
C ALA A 11 62.13 25.79 3.00
N ALA A 12 61.50 26.15 1.87
CA ALA A 12 61.62 27.47 1.27
C ALA A 12 60.24 27.89 0.74
N LEU A 13 59.70 28.94 1.35
CA LEU A 13 58.56 29.71 0.85
C LEU A 13 58.98 30.55 -0.36
N ALA A 14 58.16 30.54 -1.42
CA ALA A 14 58.02 31.68 -2.32
C ALA A 14 56.63 31.64 -2.97
N ALA A 15 55.96 32.80 -2.93
CA ALA A 15 54.56 33.04 -3.22
C ALA A 15 54.20 32.86 -4.71
N GLY A 16 53.00 32.31 -4.94
CA GLY A 16 52.32 32.30 -6.24
C GLY A 16 50.81 32.36 -6.00
N VAL A 17 50.22 33.47 -6.39
CA VAL A 17 48.82 33.86 -6.22
C VAL A 17 47.87 32.80 -6.80
N GLY A 18 47.01 32.22 -5.95
CA GLY A 18 45.93 31.31 -6.35
C GLY A 18 44.59 31.83 -5.81
N LEU A 19 43.73 32.24 -6.73
CA LEU A 19 42.44 32.89 -6.47
C LEU A 19 41.45 32.03 -5.66
N ILE A 20 40.72 32.72 -4.80
CA ILE A 20 39.55 32.28 -4.03
C ILE A 20 38.35 32.12 -5.00
N PRO A 21 37.62 30.99 -5.03
CA PRO A 21 36.28 30.96 -5.59
C PRO A 21 35.33 31.62 -4.59
N GLY A 22 35.09 32.91 -4.77
CA GLY A 22 34.03 33.66 -4.09
C GLY A 22 32.66 33.27 -4.62
N MET A 23 31.65 33.40 -3.76
CA MET A 23 30.25 33.26 -4.11
C MET A 23 29.87 34.28 -5.18
N ALA A 24 29.45 33.81 -6.35
CA ALA A 24 28.89 34.66 -7.41
C ALA A 24 27.36 34.64 -7.30
N GLN A 25 26.82 35.75 -6.81
CA GLN A 25 25.42 36.11 -6.86
C GLN A 25 25.11 36.58 -8.29
N ALA A 26 24.34 35.80 -9.05
CA ALA A 26 23.93 36.18 -10.39
C ALA A 26 22.65 37.05 -10.34
N GLN A 27 22.76 38.25 -10.91
CA GLN A 27 21.65 39.19 -11.12
C GLN A 27 20.73 38.68 -12.25
N PRO A 28 19.39 38.89 -12.19
CA PRO A 28 18.46 38.29 -13.14
C PRO A 28 18.63 38.88 -14.55
N ALA A 29 18.69 38.00 -15.54
CA ALA A 29 18.71 38.37 -16.95
C ALA A 29 17.36 38.96 -17.38
N ALA A 30 17.40 40.03 -18.16
CA ALA A 30 16.24 40.66 -18.79
C ALA A 30 15.58 39.71 -19.84
N PRO A 31 14.26 39.80 -20.05
CA PRO A 31 13.52 38.86 -20.89
C PRO A 31 13.77 39.08 -22.39
N ASP A 32 13.99 37.98 -23.10
CA ASP A 32 14.13 37.89 -24.56
C ASP A 32 12.73 37.90 -25.22
N PRO A 33 12.40 38.78 -26.19
CA PRO A 33 11.03 39.00 -26.67
C PRO A 33 10.57 38.04 -27.78
N HIS A 34 11.14 36.84 -27.86
CA HIS A 34 10.73 35.82 -28.83
C HIS A 34 10.64 34.42 -28.20
N LYS A 35 9.63 34.24 -27.35
CA LYS A 35 9.02 32.92 -27.12
C LYS A 35 7.58 32.99 -27.57
N ALA A 36 7.22 32.11 -28.51
CA ALA A 36 5.84 31.78 -28.77
C ALA A 36 5.22 31.32 -27.45
N THR A 37 4.18 32.06 -27.03
CA THR A 37 3.22 31.69 -26.01
C THR A 37 2.79 30.24 -26.20
N ALA A 38 3.05 29.40 -25.20
CA ALA A 38 2.21 28.23 -24.97
C ALA A 38 0.82 28.76 -24.57
N PRO A 39 -0.26 28.31 -25.20
CA PRO A 39 -1.58 28.39 -24.59
C PRO A 39 -1.95 27.03 -24.00
N ASP A 40 -2.14 27.09 -22.69
CA ASP A 40 -3.16 26.41 -21.88
C ASP A 40 -3.06 24.90 -21.63
N ASP A 41 -2.55 24.59 -20.43
CA ASP A 41 -2.89 23.43 -19.59
C ASP A 41 -4.44 23.36 -19.40
N ASP A 42 -5.07 22.21 -19.10
CA ASP A 42 -5.12 21.78 -17.70
C ASP A 42 -5.58 20.31 -17.44
N PRO A 43 -4.69 19.40 -16.98
CA PRO A 43 -5.02 18.14 -16.34
C PRO A 43 -5.00 18.22 -14.79
N THR A 44 -5.30 19.39 -14.19
CA THR A 44 -5.16 19.67 -12.73
C THR A 44 -5.77 18.64 -11.81
N ALA A 45 -6.86 17.96 -12.17
CA ALA A 45 -7.46 16.95 -11.30
C ALA A 45 -6.55 15.72 -11.09
N ALA A 46 -5.80 15.31 -12.12
CA ALA A 46 -4.89 14.16 -12.04
C ALA A 46 -3.58 14.53 -11.33
N GLU A 47 -3.04 15.72 -11.60
CA GLU A 47 -1.84 16.24 -10.92
C GLU A 47 -2.10 16.56 -9.44
N ALA A 48 -3.27 17.14 -9.12
CA ALA A 48 -3.69 17.37 -7.72
C ALA A 48 -4.04 16.07 -6.99
N SER A 49 -4.38 14.99 -7.70
CA SER A 49 -4.66 13.66 -7.14
C SER A 49 -3.49 12.67 -7.24
N GLY A 50 -2.29 13.12 -7.65
CA GLY A 50 -1.10 12.27 -7.79
C GLY A 50 -1.31 11.03 -8.65
N ALA A 51 -2.28 11.05 -9.56
CA ALA A 51 -2.61 9.94 -10.43
C ALA A 51 -1.61 9.84 -11.58
N GLU A 52 -1.24 8.62 -11.95
CA GLU A 52 -0.45 8.39 -13.16
C GLU A 52 -1.30 8.79 -14.38
N VAL A 53 -0.77 9.72 -15.18
CA VAL A 53 -1.39 10.18 -16.43
C VAL A 53 -0.66 9.52 -17.59
N PHE A 54 -1.42 8.79 -18.41
CA PHE A 54 -0.96 8.18 -19.65
C PHE A 54 -1.30 9.10 -20.81
N THR A 55 -0.28 9.54 -21.56
CA THR A 55 -0.48 10.47 -22.68
C THR A 55 0.03 9.87 -23.99
N SER A 56 -0.72 10.08 -25.07
CA SER A 56 -0.26 9.92 -26.44
C SER A 56 -0.46 11.22 -27.21
N SER A 57 0.65 11.82 -27.64
CA SER A 57 0.65 13.07 -28.38
C SER A 57 0.05 12.91 -29.79
N GLU A 58 -0.43 14.02 -30.35
CA GLU A 58 -1.13 14.07 -31.64
C GLU A 58 -0.25 13.68 -32.84
N ASP A 59 1.07 13.83 -32.72
CA ASP A 59 2.07 13.43 -33.71
C ASP A 59 2.11 11.91 -33.93
N ARG A 60 1.62 11.13 -32.97
CA ARG A 60 1.48 9.67 -33.07
C ARG A 60 0.25 9.22 -33.85
N THR A 61 -0.56 10.16 -34.34
CA THR A 61 -1.77 9.85 -35.09
C THR A 61 -1.45 9.26 -36.47
N VAL A 62 -2.05 8.12 -36.78
CA VAL A 62 -1.98 7.45 -38.08
C VAL A 62 -3.21 7.79 -38.90
N ARG A 63 -3.01 8.27 -40.14
CA ARG A 63 -4.09 8.64 -41.07
C ARG A 63 -4.24 7.60 -42.17
N THR A 64 -5.48 7.24 -42.47
CA THR A 64 -5.83 6.29 -43.53
C THR A 64 -7.12 6.71 -44.23
N SER A 65 -7.41 6.07 -45.38
CA SER A 65 -8.72 6.21 -46.02
C SER A 65 -9.77 5.40 -45.26
N ALA A 66 -10.98 5.95 -45.11
CA ALA A 66 -12.07 5.26 -44.41
C ALA A 66 -12.53 3.99 -45.15
N PRO A 67 -13.01 2.94 -44.44
CA PRO A 67 -13.54 1.72 -45.05
C PRO A 67 -14.65 2.02 -46.06
N GLY A 68 -14.50 1.55 -47.31
CA GLY A 68 -15.49 1.75 -48.38
C GLY A 68 -15.27 2.99 -49.25
N ALA A 69 -14.22 3.79 -49.02
CA ALA A 69 -13.85 4.90 -49.88
C ALA A 69 -13.43 4.40 -51.28
N LYS A 70 -14.31 4.51 -52.27
CA LYS A 70 -13.97 4.23 -53.67
C LYS A 70 -13.12 5.38 -54.23
N ASN A 71 -11.88 5.10 -54.63
CA ASN A 71 -10.98 5.99 -55.38
C ASN A 71 -10.36 7.22 -54.65
N ARG A 72 -9.86 7.09 -53.40
CA ARG A 72 -8.87 8.05 -52.87
C ARG A 72 -7.53 7.37 -52.63
N THR A 73 -6.44 7.97 -53.11
CA THR A 73 -5.05 7.52 -52.91
C THR A 73 -4.57 7.87 -51.51
N ALA A 74 -3.60 7.13 -50.94
CA ALA A 74 -2.98 7.42 -49.63
C ALA A 74 -2.59 8.91 -49.44
N ALA A 75 -2.18 9.58 -50.53
CA ALA A 75 -1.86 11.01 -50.55
C ALA A 75 -3.00 11.96 -50.10
N ALA A 76 -4.28 11.56 -50.19
CA ALA A 76 -5.42 12.35 -49.73
C ALA A 76 -5.71 12.18 -48.22
N ALA A 77 -5.24 11.07 -47.62
CA ALA A 77 -5.27 10.88 -46.17
C ALA A 77 -4.13 11.66 -45.50
N ASP A 78 -2.96 11.73 -46.15
CA ASP A 78 -1.81 12.54 -45.69
C ASP A 78 -2.07 14.05 -45.71
N SER A 79 -3.01 14.53 -46.53
CA SER A 79 -3.42 15.95 -46.54
C SER A 79 -4.45 16.31 -45.46
N SER A 80 -4.99 15.34 -44.72
CA SER A 80 -5.96 15.60 -43.65
C SER A 80 -5.27 16.22 -42.43
N ALA A 81 -5.78 17.35 -41.95
CA ALA A 81 -5.34 17.97 -40.70
C ALA A 81 -5.86 17.22 -39.46
N LEU A 82 -6.74 16.22 -39.64
CA LEU A 82 -7.37 15.49 -38.53
C LEU A 82 -6.32 14.75 -37.69
N SER A 83 -6.14 15.17 -36.44
CA SER A 83 -5.28 14.52 -35.45
C SER A 83 -6.01 14.35 -34.12
N VAL A 84 -5.53 13.44 -33.28
CA VAL A 84 -6.06 13.25 -31.93
C VAL A 84 -4.93 13.09 -30.91
N ARG A 85 -4.98 13.86 -29.83
CA ARG A 85 -4.19 13.66 -28.60
C ARG A 85 -5.04 12.90 -27.57
N LEU A 86 -4.42 11.98 -26.85
CA LEU A 86 -5.05 11.17 -25.82
C LEU A 86 -4.38 11.43 -24.47
N ASP A 87 -5.17 11.70 -23.43
CA ASP A 87 -4.72 11.78 -22.04
C ASP A 87 -5.66 10.93 -21.18
N SER A 88 -5.13 10.03 -20.36
CA SER A 88 -5.92 9.04 -19.62
C SER A 88 -5.38 8.81 -18.22
N TRP A 89 -6.26 8.57 -17.25
CA TRP A 89 -5.89 8.27 -15.86
C TRP A 89 -6.95 7.38 -15.20
N GLY A 90 -6.54 6.58 -14.22
CA GLY A 90 -7.47 5.72 -13.49
C GLY A 90 -8.40 6.51 -12.56
N THR A 91 -9.65 6.09 -12.42
CA THR A 91 -10.66 6.72 -11.56
C THR A 91 -10.99 5.89 -10.33
N SER A 92 -11.03 4.57 -10.47
CA SER A 92 -11.20 3.60 -9.38
C SER A 92 -10.09 2.53 -9.46
N ALA A 93 -10.26 1.39 -8.79
CA ALA A 93 -9.37 0.26 -8.97
C ALA A 93 -9.37 -0.27 -10.41
N HIS A 94 -10.54 -0.29 -11.08
CA HIS A 94 -10.70 -0.78 -12.45
C HIS A 94 -11.17 0.29 -13.45
N GLY A 95 -11.60 1.45 -12.95
CA GLY A 95 -12.10 2.57 -13.72
C GLY A 95 -10.98 3.36 -14.39
N MET A 96 -11.26 3.83 -15.60
CA MET A 96 -10.37 4.63 -16.43
C MET A 96 -11.16 5.79 -17.04
N PHE A 97 -10.54 6.97 -17.03
CA PHE A 97 -11.01 8.14 -17.73
C PHE A 97 -10.13 8.41 -18.94
N LEU A 98 -10.71 8.93 -20.02
CA LEU A 98 -10.02 9.32 -21.25
C LEU A 98 -10.49 10.68 -21.75
N TYR A 99 -9.54 11.59 -21.93
CA TYR A 99 -9.68 12.78 -22.78
C TYR A 99 -9.15 12.51 -24.18
N SER A 100 -9.99 12.74 -25.18
CA SER A 100 -9.60 12.74 -26.59
C SER A 100 -9.73 14.14 -27.18
N THR A 101 -8.61 14.77 -27.49
CA THR A 101 -8.57 16.13 -28.06
C THR A 101 -8.31 16.06 -29.55
N PHE A 102 -9.28 16.49 -30.36
CA PHE A 102 -9.20 16.45 -31.82
C PHE A 102 -8.79 17.82 -32.39
N LYS A 103 -8.01 17.81 -33.48
CA LYS A 103 -7.72 19.01 -34.29
C LYS A 103 -8.00 18.76 -35.75
N GLY A 104 -8.20 19.82 -36.54
CA GLY A 104 -8.39 19.72 -37.99
C GLY A 104 -9.73 19.11 -38.41
N VAL A 105 -10.77 19.30 -37.59
CA VAL A 105 -12.13 18.80 -37.82
C VAL A 105 -12.95 19.86 -38.57
N GLU A 106 -13.57 19.49 -39.70
CA GLU A 106 -14.49 20.34 -40.46
C GLU A 106 -15.91 19.72 -40.47
N GLY A 107 -16.59 19.72 -39.32
CA GLY A 107 -17.97 19.23 -39.17
C GLY A 107 -18.11 17.94 -38.34
N PRO A 108 -19.31 17.31 -38.33
CA PRO A 108 -19.54 16.10 -37.55
C PRO A 108 -18.72 14.90 -38.03
N PHE A 109 -18.12 14.18 -37.08
CA PHE A 109 -17.32 12.98 -37.32
C PHE A 109 -17.66 11.89 -36.30
N ASN A 110 -17.36 10.64 -36.64
CA ASN A 110 -17.61 9.49 -35.76
C ASN A 110 -16.33 9.09 -35.04
N VAL A 111 -16.39 8.96 -33.73
CA VAL A 111 -15.29 8.46 -32.89
C VAL A 111 -15.66 7.07 -32.40
N THR A 112 -14.76 6.14 -32.62
CA THR A 112 -14.80 4.79 -32.05
C THR A 112 -13.67 4.63 -31.05
N ILE A 113 -13.99 4.28 -29.81
CA ILE A 113 -13.05 4.06 -28.72
C ILE A 113 -13.05 2.57 -28.43
N SER A 114 -11.95 1.88 -28.74
CA SER A 114 -11.75 0.49 -28.31
C SER A 114 -10.89 0.49 -27.05
N TRP A 115 -11.44 -0.01 -25.94
CA TRP A 115 -10.78 0.02 -24.63
C TRP A 115 -9.69 -1.05 -24.47
N GLY A 116 -9.60 -2.00 -25.40
CA GLY A 116 -8.58 -3.04 -25.41
C GLY A 116 -8.97 -4.32 -24.67
N ASP A 117 -10.17 -4.38 -24.10
CA ASP A 117 -10.78 -5.55 -23.45
C ASP A 117 -11.91 -6.19 -24.30
N GLY A 118 -12.07 -5.74 -25.54
CA GLY A 118 -13.13 -6.17 -26.45
C GLY A 118 -14.38 -5.29 -26.39
N ILE A 119 -14.48 -4.34 -25.47
CA ILE A 119 -15.55 -3.35 -25.41
C ILE A 119 -15.19 -2.15 -26.31
N THR A 120 -16.21 -1.58 -26.94
CA THR A 120 -16.04 -0.44 -27.85
C THR A 120 -17.22 0.50 -27.75
N ASP A 121 -16.92 1.78 -27.57
CA ASP A 121 -17.89 2.86 -27.62
C ASP A 121 -17.83 3.58 -28.96
N THR A 122 -18.97 4.12 -29.40
CA THR A 122 -19.02 4.96 -30.59
C THR A 122 -19.87 6.20 -30.31
N VAL A 123 -19.33 7.35 -30.69
CA VAL A 123 -19.98 8.65 -30.52
C VAL A 123 -19.81 9.48 -31.78
N THR A 124 -20.86 10.18 -32.19
CA THR A 124 -20.77 11.22 -33.23
C THR A 124 -20.61 12.57 -32.55
N THR A 125 -19.58 13.33 -32.90
CA THR A 125 -19.26 14.61 -32.27
C THR A 125 -18.81 15.66 -33.29
N THR A 126 -18.76 16.92 -32.87
CA THR A 126 -18.36 18.09 -33.65
C THR A 126 -17.32 18.96 -32.93
N THR A 127 -16.83 18.55 -31.75
CA THR A 127 -16.42 19.49 -30.68
C THR A 127 -15.04 20.13 -30.84
N GLU A 128 -14.95 21.40 -30.42
CA GLU A 128 -13.72 22.16 -30.14
C GLU A 128 -13.11 21.85 -28.75
N ARG A 129 -13.81 21.05 -27.93
CA ARG A 129 -13.40 20.61 -26.59
C ARG A 129 -13.00 19.13 -26.59
N PRO A 130 -12.16 18.69 -25.63
CA PRO A 130 -11.86 17.28 -25.46
C PRO A 130 -13.14 16.46 -25.28
N LEU A 131 -13.22 15.32 -25.97
CA LEU A 131 -14.23 14.31 -25.72
C LEU A 131 -13.86 13.57 -24.44
N GLU A 132 -14.77 13.57 -23.47
CA GLU A 132 -14.66 12.87 -22.20
C GLU A 132 -15.27 11.47 -22.32
N SER A 133 -14.59 10.45 -21.81
CA SER A 133 -15.09 9.07 -21.83
C SER A 133 -14.60 8.31 -20.60
N GLU A 134 -15.46 7.44 -20.08
CA GLU A 134 -15.17 6.60 -18.90
C GLU A 134 -15.41 5.14 -19.23
N HIS A 135 -14.63 4.26 -18.60
CA HIS A 135 -14.75 2.82 -18.74
C HIS A 135 -14.32 2.10 -17.46
N SER A 136 -14.99 1.01 -17.12
CA SER A 136 -14.58 0.11 -16.04
C SER A 136 -14.17 -1.23 -16.63
N TYR A 137 -12.92 -1.62 -16.40
CA TYR A 137 -12.43 -2.93 -16.80
C TYR A 137 -12.97 -4.01 -15.86
N ALA A 138 -13.27 -5.20 -16.38
CA ALA A 138 -13.66 -6.33 -15.52
C ALA A 138 -12.51 -6.85 -14.65
N GLU A 139 -11.27 -6.65 -15.12
CA GLU A 139 -10.05 -7.20 -14.55
C GLU A 139 -8.99 -6.10 -14.43
N VAL A 140 -8.16 -6.16 -13.38
CA VAL A 140 -6.97 -5.29 -13.31
C VAL A 140 -5.98 -5.68 -14.41
N GLY A 141 -5.30 -4.70 -15.00
CA GLY A 141 -4.39 -5.00 -16.08
C GLY A 141 -3.77 -3.82 -16.80
N ASP A 142 -2.94 -4.21 -17.76
CA ASP A 142 -2.39 -3.34 -18.80
C ASP A 142 -3.27 -3.44 -20.05
N TYR A 143 -3.71 -2.28 -20.55
CA TYR A 143 -4.60 -2.18 -21.71
C TYR A 143 -4.04 -1.20 -22.75
N THR A 144 -4.55 -1.28 -23.98
CA THR A 144 -4.26 -0.30 -25.02
C THR A 144 -5.57 0.27 -25.54
N ILE A 145 -5.86 1.51 -25.16
CA ILE A 145 -7.00 2.25 -25.67
C ILE A 145 -6.66 2.72 -27.08
N THR A 146 -7.54 2.42 -28.03
CA THR A 146 -7.42 2.86 -29.42
C THR A 146 -8.58 3.77 -29.77
N VAL A 147 -8.29 5.03 -30.09
CA VAL A 147 -9.29 6.01 -30.52
C VAL A 147 -9.18 6.20 -32.02
N THR A 148 -10.30 6.02 -32.71
CA THR A 148 -10.41 6.12 -34.15
C THR A 148 -11.47 7.13 -34.53
N ALA A 149 -11.07 8.26 -35.10
CA ALA A 149 -11.98 9.28 -35.62
C ALA A 149 -12.14 9.12 -37.13
N THR A 150 -13.38 9.04 -37.59
CA THR A 150 -13.76 8.88 -38.99
C THR A 150 -14.53 10.11 -39.44
N ASP A 151 -13.93 10.87 -40.35
CA ASP A 151 -14.56 12.05 -40.95
C ASP A 151 -15.31 11.62 -42.24
N PRO A 152 -16.65 11.66 -42.25
CA PRO A 152 -17.44 11.29 -43.41
C PRO A 152 -17.31 12.31 -44.57
N ALA A 153 -17.00 13.58 -44.30
CA ALA A 153 -16.87 14.60 -45.33
C ALA A 153 -15.61 14.37 -46.17
N SER A 154 -14.49 14.05 -45.51
CA SER A 154 -13.23 13.72 -46.18
C SER A 154 -13.05 12.23 -46.48
N ASN A 155 -13.94 11.35 -46.02
CA ASN A 155 -13.75 9.89 -46.06
C ASN A 155 -12.35 9.46 -45.56
N THR A 156 -11.84 10.17 -44.56
CA THR A 156 -10.56 9.85 -43.90
C THR A 156 -10.81 9.33 -42.50
N GLN A 157 -9.86 8.56 -42.01
CA GLN A 157 -9.86 8.05 -40.65
C GLN A 157 -8.49 8.31 -40.02
N THR A 158 -8.52 8.75 -38.77
CA THR A 158 -7.34 9.00 -37.94
C THR A 158 -7.39 8.08 -36.73
N THR A 159 -6.27 7.49 -36.36
CA THR A 159 -6.17 6.60 -35.20
C THR A 159 -4.99 6.99 -34.32
N ASN A 160 -5.21 7.06 -33.01
CA ASN A 160 -4.14 7.11 -32.02
C ASN A 160 -4.39 6.06 -30.94
N LYS A 161 -3.33 5.68 -30.21
CA LYS A 161 -3.35 4.67 -29.17
C LYS A 161 -2.61 5.15 -27.94
N VAL A 162 -3.12 4.81 -26.77
CA VAL A 162 -2.45 5.03 -25.48
C VAL A 162 -2.44 3.73 -24.69
N ALA A 163 -1.25 3.34 -24.21
CA ALA A 163 -1.10 2.23 -23.29
C ALA A 163 -1.42 2.73 -21.88
N VAL A 164 -2.28 2.01 -21.17
CA VAL A 164 -2.77 2.39 -19.84
C VAL A 164 -2.67 1.20 -18.89
N ARG A 165 -2.66 1.49 -17.59
CA ARG A 165 -2.71 0.50 -16.52
C ARG A 165 -3.79 0.90 -15.52
N THR A 166 -4.60 -0.06 -15.09
CA THR A 166 -5.55 0.14 -13.98
C THR A 166 -4.83 0.49 -12.69
N LYS A 167 -5.40 1.34 -11.84
CA LYS A 167 -4.79 1.68 -10.53
C LYS A 167 -4.72 0.48 -9.59
N GLY A 168 -5.69 -0.44 -9.71
CA GLY A 168 -5.80 -1.64 -8.92
C GLY A 168 -4.68 -2.65 -9.19
N SER A 169 -4.37 -3.45 -8.18
CA SER A 169 -3.51 -4.62 -8.30
C SER A 169 -4.03 -5.74 -7.41
N ASP A 170 -3.99 -6.96 -7.93
CA ASP A 170 -4.52 -8.13 -7.23
C ASP A 170 -3.44 -8.84 -6.43
N PHE A 171 -3.86 -9.52 -5.36
CA PHE A 171 -2.98 -10.19 -4.43
C PHE A 171 -2.63 -11.60 -4.91
N THR A 172 -1.33 -11.92 -4.90
CA THR A 172 -0.84 -13.28 -5.02
C THR A 172 -0.19 -13.71 -3.70
N PRO A 173 -0.73 -14.74 -3.03
CA PRO A 173 -0.11 -15.28 -1.82
C PRO A 173 1.26 -15.89 -2.13
N HIS A 174 2.22 -15.69 -1.23
CA HIS A 174 3.55 -16.26 -1.34
C HIS A 174 3.89 -17.03 -0.07
N THR A 175 4.54 -18.19 -0.20
CA THR A 175 5.02 -18.92 0.97
C THR A 175 6.01 -18.03 1.74
N PRO A 176 5.93 -17.90 3.08
CA PRO A 176 6.78 -16.99 3.83
C PRO A 176 8.27 -17.13 3.47
N LEU A 177 8.89 -16.03 3.02
CA LEU A 177 10.29 -16.00 2.59
C LEU A 177 11.02 -14.80 3.21
N ARG A 178 12.21 -15.02 3.74
CA ARG A 178 13.07 -13.94 4.23
C ARG A 178 13.76 -13.23 3.08
N LEU A 179 13.42 -11.96 2.86
CA LEU A 179 14.06 -11.13 1.84
C LEU A 179 15.22 -10.32 2.40
N LEU A 180 15.18 -9.97 3.70
CA LEU A 180 16.20 -9.16 4.35
C LEU A 180 16.42 -9.61 5.79
N ASP A 181 17.67 -9.72 6.22
CA ASP A 181 18.06 -9.85 7.64
C ASP A 181 19.47 -9.30 7.85
N THR A 182 19.55 -8.15 8.50
CA THR A 182 20.82 -7.42 8.70
C THR A 182 21.81 -8.15 9.62
N ARG A 183 21.33 -9.07 10.46
CA ARG A 183 22.16 -9.78 11.45
C ARG A 183 23.07 -10.81 10.80
N ASN A 184 22.62 -11.40 9.70
CA ASN A 184 23.34 -12.45 8.96
C ASN A 184 23.67 -12.07 7.51
N GLY A 185 23.15 -10.95 7.00
CA GLY A 185 23.44 -10.45 5.66
C GLY A 185 22.60 -11.08 4.56
N ILE A 186 21.37 -11.51 4.87
CA ILE A 186 20.42 -11.94 3.84
C ILE A 186 19.90 -10.69 3.12
N GLY A 187 20.02 -10.66 1.79
CA GLY A 187 19.52 -9.59 0.91
C GLY A 187 20.27 -8.25 1.00
N VAL A 188 21.12 -8.07 2.01
CA VAL A 188 21.86 -6.83 2.30
C VAL A 188 23.22 -7.13 2.93
N THR A 189 24.10 -6.13 2.97
CA THR A 189 25.34 -6.24 3.73
C THR A 189 25.05 -6.46 5.21
N LYS A 190 25.72 -7.46 5.81
CA LYS A 190 25.60 -7.75 7.25
C LYS A 190 26.05 -6.54 8.09
N GLY A 191 25.20 -6.11 9.01
CA GLY A 191 25.45 -5.01 9.94
C GLY A 191 24.19 -4.23 10.28
N LYS A 192 24.14 -3.65 11.49
CA LYS A 192 23.03 -2.81 11.93
C LYS A 192 22.85 -1.60 11.02
N VAL A 193 21.60 -1.20 10.80
CA VAL A 193 21.25 0.06 10.15
C VAL A 193 21.52 1.21 11.13
N PRO A 194 22.41 2.16 10.81
CA PRO A 194 22.68 3.31 11.67
C PRO A 194 21.46 4.18 11.91
N ALA A 195 21.53 5.02 12.94
CA ALA A 195 20.56 6.09 13.17
C ALA A 195 20.49 7.03 11.96
N ASN A 196 19.28 7.44 11.56
CA ASN A 196 19.02 8.32 10.42
C ASN A 196 19.63 7.82 9.10
N TRP A 197 19.62 6.50 8.93
CA TRP A 197 20.06 5.82 7.72
C TRP A 197 19.01 4.79 7.28
N TYR A 198 19.12 4.30 6.05
CA TYR A 198 18.20 3.30 5.52
C TYR A 198 18.94 2.07 4.98
N THR A 199 18.18 0.99 4.86
CA THR A 199 18.54 -0.17 4.04
C THR A 199 17.37 -0.49 3.12
N SER A 200 17.58 -1.27 2.05
CA SER A 200 16.54 -1.54 1.05
C SER A 200 16.31 -3.02 0.87
N VAL A 201 15.06 -3.45 1.00
CA VAL A 201 14.60 -4.80 0.66
C VAL A 201 14.47 -4.89 -0.87
N LYS A 202 15.19 -5.83 -1.51
CA LYS A 202 14.93 -6.18 -2.91
C LYS A 202 13.76 -7.17 -2.95
N VAL A 203 12.68 -6.78 -3.62
CA VAL A 203 11.45 -7.56 -3.71
C VAL A 203 11.40 -8.33 -5.01
N THR A 204 11.46 -7.63 -6.14
CA THR A 204 11.31 -8.28 -7.44
C THR A 204 12.49 -9.20 -7.77
N GLY A 205 12.18 -10.29 -8.47
CA GLY A 205 13.15 -11.32 -8.86
C GLY A 205 13.66 -12.18 -7.71
N GLN A 206 13.18 -11.98 -6.47
CA GLN A 206 13.53 -12.83 -5.33
C GLN A 206 12.49 -13.91 -5.13
N GLY A 207 12.92 -15.16 -4.91
CA GLY A 207 12.00 -16.23 -4.50
C GLY A 207 10.89 -16.57 -5.50
N SER A 208 11.04 -16.26 -6.80
CA SER A 208 9.99 -16.35 -7.84
C SER A 208 8.95 -15.22 -7.83
N ILE A 209 9.20 -14.14 -7.07
CA ILE A 209 8.42 -12.91 -7.16
C ILE A 209 8.70 -12.23 -8.50
N PRO A 210 7.68 -11.86 -9.30
CA PRO A 210 7.86 -11.30 -10.63
C PRO A 210 8.41 -9.87 -10.61
N ASP A 211 8.78 -9.35 -11.78
CA ASP A 211 9.31 -7.99 -11.94
C ASP A 211 8.26 -6.88 -11.97
N ASN A 212 7.01 -7.20 -12.28
CA ASN A 212 5.90 -6.24 -12.38
C ASN A 212 5.12 -6.04 -11.06
N VAL A 213 5.76 -6.30 -9.91
CA VAL A 213 5.13 -6.08 -8.59
C VAL A 213 4.90 -4.60 -8.35
N THR A 214 3.68 -4.24 -7.96
CA THR A 214 3.27 -2.87 -7.61
C THR A 214 3.31 -2.62 -6.11
N ALA A 215 3.04 -3.64 -5.29
CA ALA A 215 3.15 -3.58 -3.84
C ALA A 215 3.49 -4.95 -3.21
N VAL A 216 3.99 -4.95 -1.98
CA VAL A 216 4.42 -6.15 -1.26
C VAL A 216 3.85 -6.18 0.16
N VAL A 217 3.55 -7.38 0.65
CA VAL A 217 3.20 -7.63 2.05
C VAL A 217 4.41 -8.15 2.79
N LEU A 218 4.92 -7.37 3.75
CA LEU A 218 6.08 -7.71 4.56
C LEU A 218 5.72 -7.79 6.03
N ASN A 219 6.15 -8.84 6.70
CA ASN A 219 6.32 -8.84 8.15
C ASN A 219 7.69 -8.22 8.47
N LEU A 220 7.68 -6.98 8.94
CA LEU A 220 8.87 -6.19 9.24
C LEU A 220 9.16 -6.26 10.74
N THR A 221 10.34 -6.76 11.10
CA THR A 221 10.79 -6.85 12.49
C THR A 221 12.01 -5.97 12.73
N VAL A 222 11.94 -5.15 13.78
CA VAL A 222 13.10 -4.43 14.34
C VAL A 222 13.59 -5.17 15.59
N THR A 223 14.91 -5.31 15.74
CA THR A 223 15.54 -6.01 16.87
C THR A 223 16.88 -5.41 17.25
N ASN A 224 17.46 -5.87 18.37
CA ASN A 224 18.72 -5.39 18.93
C ASN A 224 18.74 -3.86 19.13
N THR A 225 17.62 -3.31 19.58
CA THR A 225 17.42 -1.86 19.79
C THR A 225 18.08 -1.40 21.09
N THR A 226 18.77 -0.26 21.07
CA THR A 226 19.41 0.34 22.27
C THR A 226 18.71 1.61 22.74
N ASP A 227 17.88 2.18 21.89
CA ASP A 227 17.17 3.44 22.08
C ASP A 227 15.75 3.30 21.52
N SER A 228 14.88 4.26 21.84
CA SER A 228 13.58 4.34 21.17
C SER A 228 13.72 4.92 19.76
N GLY A 229 12.79 4.54 18.90
CA GLY A 229 12.72 5.00 17.52
C GLY A 229 11.56 4.38 16.77
N HIS A 230 11.56 4.60 15.46
CA HIS A 230 10.63 3.95 14.55
C HIS A 230 11.25 3.71 13.18
N ILE A 231 10.67 2.76 12.46
CA ILE A 231 11.01 2.49 11.07
C ILE A 231 9.95 3.12 10.18
N ILE A 232 10.41 3.76 9.11
CA ILE A 232 9.56 4.21 8.00
C ILE A 232 9.83 3.31 6.80
N ALA A 233 8.79 2.69 6.26
CA ALA A 233 8.88 1.95 5.01
C ALA A 233 8.33 2.80 3.85
N ALA A 234 9.04 2.81 2.72
CA ALA A 234 8.61 3.53 1.52
C ALA A 234 9.13 2.83 0.25
N GLY A 235 8.38 2.89 -0.84
CA GLY A 235 8.89 2.45 -2.14
C GLY A 235 10.16 3.22 -2.53
N SER A 236 11.20 2.54 -3.00
CA SER A 236 12.45 3.20 -3.40
C SER A 236 12.19 4.24 -4.50
N GLY A 237 12.85 5.39 -4.40
CA GLY A 237 12.63 6.53 -5.29
C GLY A 237 11.35 7.34 -5.02
N LYS A 238 10.53 6.96 -4.04
CA LYS A 238 9.39 7.76 -3.57
C LYS A 238 9.81 8.76 -2.49
N PRO A 239 9.09 9.88 -2.32
CA PRO A 239 9.25 10.74 -1.16
C PRO A 239 9.06 9.97 0.15
N MET A 240 9.82 10.35 1.16
CA MET A 240 9.67 9.76 2.50
C MET A 240 8.32 10.19 3.09
N PRO A 241 7.44 9.25 3.49
CA PRO A 241 6.18 9.59 4.14
C PRO A 241 6.42 10.07 5.58
N ASP A 242 5.49 10.86 6.13
CA ASP A 242 5.56 11.33 7.52
C ASP A 242 4.96 10.32 8.53
N THR A 243 4.68 9.10 8.07
CA THR A 243 4.07 7.97 8.80
C THR A 243 5.11 7.09 9.48
N SER A 244 4.73 6.30 10.48
CA SER A 244 5.60 5.24 11.03
C SER A 244 5.08 3.85 10.67
N SER A 245 5.99 2.90 10.41
CA SER A 245 5.65 1.50 10.12
C SER A 245 5.84 0.59 11.34
N VAL A 246 6.92 0.75 12.10
CA VAL A 246 7.19 -0.03 13.34
C VAL A 246 7.73 0.91 14.38
N ASN A 247 7.18 0.91 15.60
CA ASN A 247 7.68 1.69 16.73
C ASN A 247 8.33 0.76 17.74
N TYR A 248 9.42 1.21 18.36
CA TYR A 248 10.17 0.40 19.33
C TYR A 248 10.80 1.24 20.44
N ALA A 249 11.02 0.60 21.58
CA ALA A 249 11.86 1.08 22.66
C ALA A 249 13.17 0.27 22.76
N ALA A 250 14.07 0.71 23.65
CA ALA A 250 15.31 0.01 23.94
C ALA A 250 15.04 -1.42 24.46
N GLY A 251 15.78 -2.40 23.93
CA GLY A 251 15.70 -3.81 24.33
C GLY A 251 14.52 -4.59 23.74
N GLU A 252 13.70 -3.98 22.88
CA GLU A 252 12.55 -4.63 22.27
C GLU A 252 12.90 -5.37 20.97
N THR A 253 12.06 -6.35 20.63
CA THR A 253 12.03 -6.95 19.29
C THR A 253 10.59 -6.97 18.81
N VAL A 254 10.27 -6.07 17.88
CA VAL A 254 8.88 -5.73 17.52
C VAL A 254 8.64 -6.05 16.05
N PRO A 255 7.71 -6.97 15.72
CA PRO A 255 7.19 -7.15 14.38
C PRO A 255 5.97 -6.24 14.13
N ASN A 256 5.79 -5.78 12.89
CA ASN A 256 4.51 -5.29 12.37
C ASN A 256 4.34 -5.75 10.91
N LEU A 257 3.10 -5.99 10.49
CA LEU A 257 2.79 -6.23 9.08
C LEU A 257 2.76 -4.89 8.34
N VAL A 258 3.27 -4.84 7.11
CA VAL A 258 3.21 -3.66 6.26
C VAL A 258 2.82 -4.06 4.83
N VAL A 259 1.96 -3.28 4.20
CA VAL A 259 1.63 -3.40 2.77
C VAL A 259 2.14 -2.17 2.05
N MET A 260 3.24 -2.31 1.30
CA MET A 260 3.98 -1.17 0.76
C MET A 260 4.09 -1.21 -0.76
N PRO A 261 3.86 -0.07 -1.44
CA PRO A 261 4.25 0.10 -2.85
C PRO A 261 5.73 -0.23 -3.05
N VAL A 262 6.04 -0.87 -4.17
CA VAL A 262 7.42 -1.19 -4.57
C VAL A 262 7.92 -0.12 -5.54
N GLY A 263 9.16 0.35 -5.34
CA GLY A 263 9.80 1.30 -6.25
C GLY A 263 10.03 0.71 -7.64
N SER A 264 10.24 1.54 -8.66
CA SER A 264 10.48 1.07 -10.04
C SER A 264 11.76 0.24 -10.20
N ASP A 265 12.68 0.31 -9.24
CA ASP A 265 13.86 -0.54 -9.12
C ASP A 265 13.58 -1.90 -8.42
N GLY A 266 12.32 -2.16 -8.08
CA GLY A 266 11.86 -3.36 -7.39
C GLY A 266 12.19 -3.39 -5.89
N ARG A 267 12.39 -2.24 -5.23
CA ARG A 267 12.81 -2.14 -3.82
C ARG A 267 11.84 -1.37 -2.92
N VAL A 268 11.91 -1.68 -1.63
CA VAL A 268 11.32 -0.91 -0.52
C VAL A 268 12.45 -0.46 0.41
N ASN A 269 12.53 0.85 0.69
CA ASN A 269 13.44 1.43 1.66
C ASN A 269 12.87 1.28 3.08
N LEU A 270 13.74 1.00 4.03
CA LEU A 270 13.48 0.89 5.45
C LEU A 270 14.39 1.86 6.20
N ASP A 271 13.83 3.01 6.57
CA ASP A 271 14.54 4.11 7.21
C ASP A 271 14.48 3.99 8.73
N ASN A 272 15.64 4.00 9.39
CA ASN A 272 15.76 3.99 10.85
C ASN A 272 15.70 5.42 11.39
N ILE A 273 14.54 5.80 11.93
CA ILE A 273 14.29 7.09 12.57
C ILE A 273 14.34 6.93 14.08
N GLY A 274 15.57 6.83 14.56
CA GLY A 274 15.90 6.73 15.98
C GLY A 274 17.34 7.21 16.22
N PHE A 275 17.75 7.21 17.49
CA PHE A 275 19.10 7.64 17.89
C PHE A 275 20.12 6.50 17.95
N GLY A 276 19.65 5.26 18.01
CA GLY A 276 20.47 4.05 18.03
C GLY A 276 20.44 3.29 16.71
N SER A 277 21.47 2.50 16.45
CA SER A 277 21.49 1.55 15.34
C SER A 277 20.62 0.32 15.63
N VAL A 278 19.93 -0.21 14.64
CA VAL A 278 19.01 -1.36 14.79
C VAL A 278 19.32 -2.47 13.80
N ASP A 279 18.89 -3.70 14.12
CA ASP A 279 18.80 -4.76 13.13
C ASP A 279 17.37 -4.84 12.57
N LEU A 280 17.26 -5.10 11.26
CA LEU A 280 16.00 -5.23 10.55
C LEU A 280 15.90 -6.60 9.90
N ILE A 281 14.69 -7.14 9.90
CA ILE A 281 14.32 -8.40 9.25
C ILE A 281 13.03 -8.14 8.48
N ALA A 282 12.97 -8.56 7.21
CA ALA A 282 11.75 -8.49 6.41
C ALA A 282 11.46 -9.84 5.77
N ASP A 283 10.30 -10.40 6.11
CA ASP A 283 9.78 -11.63 5.55
C ASP A 283 8.53 -11.33 4.70
N VAL A 284 8.48 -11.80 3.46
CA VAL A 284 7.35 -11.61 2.53
C VAL A 284 6.32 -12.73 2.67
N THR A 285 5.03 -12.39 2.66
CA THR A 285 3.91 -13.38 2.65
C THR A 285 2.99 -13.26 1.44
N GLY A 286 3.24 -12.29 0.57
CA GLY A 286 2.54 -12.12 -0.70
C GLY A 286 2.88 -10.78 -1.36
N TYR A 287 2.38 -10.59 -2.57
CA TYR A 287 2.65 -9.40 -3.38
C TYR A 287 1.44 -9.05 -4.25
N PHE A 288 1.42 -7.82 -4.74
CA PHE A 288 0.39 -7.30 -5.62
C PHE A 288 0.96 -7.03 -7.01
N THR A 289 0.19 -7.39 -8.04
CA THR A 289 0.55 -7.18 -9.46
C THR A 289 -0.64 -6.61 -10.24
N PRO A 290 -0.41 -5.89 -11.35
CA PRO A 290 -1.46 -5.49 -12.29
C PRO A 290 -1.81 -6.67 -13.21
N THR A 291 -2.05 -7.84 -12.62
CA THR A 291 -2.39 -9.08 -13.31
C THR A 291 -3.45 -9.78 -12.47
N PRO A 292 -4.55 -10.26 -13.07
CA PRO A 292 -5.64 -10.88 -12.32
C PRO A 292 -5.16 -12.00 -11.40
N ALA A 293 -5.57 -11.94 -10.14
CA ALA A 293 -5.23 -12.95 -9.14
C ALA A 293 -6.34 -13.10 -8.09
N SER A 294 -6.13 -12.63 -6.85
CA SER A 294 -7.16 -12.65 -5.80
C SER A 294 -7.42 -11.24 -5.30
N GLY A 295 -8.66 -10.77 -5.44
CA GLY A 295 -9.12 -9.56 -4.76
C GLY A 295 -9.42 -9.84 -3.28
N TYR A 296 -9.54 -8.77 -2.50
CA TYR A 296 -9.87 -8.82 -1.08
C TYR A 296 -11.38 -8.88 -0.86
N LYS A 297 -11.84 -9.57 0.19
CA LYS A 297 -13.20 -9.50 0.68
C LYS A 297 -13.19 -9.28 2.18
N ALA A 298 -13.86 -8.23 2.62
CA ALA A 298 -13.92 -7.89 4.03
C ALA A 298 -14.92 -8.77 4.78
N LEU A 299 -14.64 -8.94 6.07
CA LEU A 299 -15.56 -9.51 7.05
C LEU A 299 -15.64 -8.56 8.25
N THR A 300 -16.80 -8.52 8.90
CA THR A 300 -16.86 -8.00 10.27
C THR A 300 -15.97 -8.86 11.16
N PRO A 301 -15.02 -8.26 11.91
CA PRO A 301 -14.06 -9.02 12.71
C PRO A 301 -14.73 -10.10 13.53
N THR A 302 -14.43 -11.36 13.22
CA THR A 302 -15.11 -12.52 13.81
C THR A 302 -14.12 -13.45 14.49
N ARG A 303 -14.40 -13.81 15.75
CA ARG A 303 -13.54 -14.70 16.52
C ARG A 303 -13.64 -16.14 16.01
N PHE A 304 -12.57 -16.64 15.42
CA PHE A 304 -12.44 -18.03 14.97
C PHE A 304 -11.86 -18.90 16.07
N VAL A 305 -10.84 -18.40 16.76
CA VAL A 305 -10.15 -19.15 17.83
C VAL A 305 -10.14 -18.36 19.12
N ASP A 306 -10.45 -19.04 20.22
CA ASP A 306 -10.12 -18.62 21.58
C ASP A 306 -9.77 -19.86 22.41
N THR A 307 -8.48 -20.06 22.67
CA THR A 307 -8.02 -21.25 23.42
C THR A 307 -8.47 -21.24 24.86
N ARG A 308 -8.81 -20.08 25.43
CA ARG A 308 -9.32 -19.97 26.82
C ARG A 308 -10.73 -20.54 26.94
N GLU A 309 -11.51 -20.40 25.88
CA GLU A 309 -12.92 -20.81 25.82
C GLU A 309 -13.11 -22.16 25.12
N GLY A 310 -12.09 -22.64 24.38
CA GLY A 310 -12.20 -23.84 23.54
C GLY A 310 -12.96 -23.57 22.23
N LYS A 311 -12.96 -22.32 21.77
CA LYS A 311 -13.60 -21.95 20.49
C LYS A 311 -12.62 -22.21 19.35
N GLY A 312 -13.02 -22.99 18.36
CA GLY A 312 -12.22 -23.30 17.17
C GLY A 312 -10.92 -24.09 17.42
N ALA A 313 -10.62 -24.41 18.68
CA ALA A 313 -9.44 -25.12 19.14
C ALA A 313 -9.76 -25.83 20.48
N PRO A 314 -9.00 -26.87 20.88
CA PRO A 314 -9.11 -27.44 22.21
C PRO A 314 -8.93 -26.38 23.30
N LYS A 315 -9.73 -26.48 24.37
CA LYS A 315 -9.62 -25.57 25.51
C LYS A 315 -8.29 -25.80 26.24
N GLY A 316 -7.51 -24.74 26.42
CA GLY A 316 -6.21 -24.75 27.09
C GLY A 316 -5.11 -24.10 26.26
N GLN A 317 -4.05 -23.68 26.94
CA GLN A 317 -2.93 -22.99 26.31
C GLN A 317 -2.21 -23.87 25.27
N VAL A 318 -1.74 -23.26 24.18
CA VAL A 318 -0.89 -23.91 23.19
C VAL A 318 0.47 -24.18 23.84
N ALA A 319 0.84 -25.46 23.92
CA ALA A 319 2.12 -25.88 24.50
C ALA A 319 3.31 -25.24 23.79
N GLY A 320 4.40 -25.01 24.54
CA GLY A 320 5.65 -24.53 23.95
C GLY A 320 6.18 -25.50 22.89
N GLN A 321 6.85 -24.97 21.89
CA GLN A 321 7.37 -25.71 20.72
C GLN A 321 6.32 -26.54 19.97
N SER A 322 5.03 -26.26 20.15
CA SER A 322 3.93 -26.97 19.50
C SER A 322 3.17 -26.07 18.54
N SER A 323 2.38 -26.67 17.64
CA SER A 323 1.56 -25.93 16.68
C SER A 323 0.07 -26.22 16.87
N LEU A 324 -0.74 -25.18 16.71
CA LEU A 324 -2.18 -25.22 16.65
C LEU A 324 -2.62 -25.12 15.17
N GLY A 325 -3.33 -26.13 14.67
CA GLY A 325 -3.97 -26.07 13.36
C GLY A 325 -5.33 -25.37 13.45
N VAL A 326 -5.60 -24.43 12.55
CA VAL A 326 -6.81 -23.62 12.54
C VAL A 326 -7.50 -23.74 11.19
N GLN A 327 -8.75 -24.19 11.18
CA GLN A 327 -9.57 -24.23 9.98
C GLN A 327 -10.01 -22.81 9.60
N ILE A 328 -9.68 -22.39 8.38
CA ILE A 328 -10.02 -21.07 7.84
C ILE A 328 -11.06 -21.22 6.73
N ALA A 329 -10.71 -21.97 5.68
CA ALA A 329 -11.58 -22.11 4.53
C ALA A 329 -12.85 -22.91 4.90
N GLY A 330 -14.01 -22.41 4.48
CA GLY A 330 -15.32 -22.99 4.79
C GLY A 330 -15.87 -22.66 6.18
N VAL A 331 -15.24 -21.73 6.92
CA VAL A 331 -15.64 -21.33 8.28
C VAL A 331 -15.96 -19.84 8.32
N GLY A 332 -17.01 -19.47 9.06
CA GLY A 332 -17.26 -18.07 9.45
C GLY A 332 -17.35 -17.07 8.30
N GLY A 333 -17.87 -17.47 7.14
CA GLY A 333 -18.00 -16.63 5.94
C GLY A 333 -16.85 -16.73 4.95
N VAL A 334 -15.75 -17.41 5.28
CA VAL A 334 -14.62 -17.62 4.35
C VAL A 334 -14.94 -18.80 3.41
N PRO A 335 -14.93 -18.62 2.07
CA PRO A 335 -15.21 -19.70 1.12
C PRO A 335 -14.07 -20.71 1.04
N LYS A 336 -14.36 -21.90 0.50
CA LYS A 336 -13.33 -22.94 0.27
C LYS A 336 -12.27 -22.52 -0.75
N GLY A 337 -12.61 -21.61 -1.67
CA GLY A 337 -11.71 -21.08 -2.70
C GLY A 337 -10.83 -19.91 -2.24
N ALA A 338 -10.90 -19.49 -0.97
CA ALA A 338 -10.04 -18.44 -0.46
C ALA A 338 -8.56 -18.86 -0.52
N THR A 339 -7.70 -17.98 -1.01
CA THR A 339 -6.26 -18.23 -1.26
C THR A 339 -5.38 -17.73 -0.10
N ALA A 340 -5.85 -16.71 0.62
CA ALA A 340 -5.20 -16.19 1.82
C ALA A 340 -6.24 -15.58 2.79
N VAL A 341 -5.83 -15.39 4.04
CA VAL A 341 -6.67 -14.78 5.09
C VAL A 341 -5.96 -13.60 5.72
N SER A 342 -6.74 -12.54 6.03
CA SER A 342 -6.34 -11.44 6.89
C SER A 342 -6.95 -11.60 8.27
N LEU A 343 -6.11 -11.59 9.30
CA LEU A 343 -6.52 -11.81 10.68
C LEU A 343 -5.72 -10.96 11.67
N ASN A 344 -6.33 -10.75 12.83
CA ASN A 344 -5.64 -10.30 14.04
C ASN A 344 -5.28 -11.53 14.89
N LEU A 345 -3.99 -11.70 15.15
CA LEU A 345 -3.46 -12.71 16.05
C LEU A 345 -3.19 -12.08 17.40
N THR A 346 -3.74 -12.65 18.48
CA THR A 346 -3.51 -12.16 19.85
C THR A 346 -2.94 -13.27 20.73
N VAL A 347 -1.88 -12.93 21.46
CA VAL A 347 -1.36 -13.72 22.59
C VAL A 347 -1.91 -13.17 23.89
N THR A 348 -2.27 -14.05 24.81
CA THR A 348 -2.57 -13.68 26.20
C THR A 348 -2.12 -14.77 27.18
N ASN A 349 -1.96 -14.41 28.45
CA ASN A 349 -1.40 -15.27 29.50
C ASN A 349 -0.10 -16.04 29.13
N PRO A 350 0.87 -15.46 28.38
CA PRO A 350 2.11 -16.17 28.09
C PRO A 350 2.90 -16.41 29.38
N ARG A 351 3.42 -17.63 29.55
CA ARG A 351 4.19 -18.01 30.74
C ARG A 351 5.69 -17.73 30.64
N GLU A 352 6.16 -17.35 29.46
CA GLU A 352 7.54 -16.97 29.16
C GLU A 352 7.54 -16.00 27.97
N ALA A 353 8.65 -15.29 27.76
CA ALA A 353 8.87 -14.58 26.50
C ALA A 353 8.98 -15.56 25.33
N GLY A 354 8.56 -15.11 24.15
CA GLY A 354 8.60 -15.91 22.93
C GLY A 354 7.95 -15.23 21.76
N HIS A 355 7.55 -16.04 20.78
CA HIS A 355 6.92 -15.58 19.56
C HIS A 355 5.91 -16.59 19.03
N LEU A 356 4.98 -16.12 18.21
CA LEU A 356 4.15 -16.94 17.35
C LEU A 356 4.61 -16.83 15.90
N THR A 357 4.57 -17.96 15.21
CA THR A 357 4.76 -18.06 13.75
C THR A 357 3.48 -18.59 13.13
N VAL A 358 2.98 -17.91 12.10
CA VAL A 358 1.80 -18.31 11.35
C VAL A 358 2.20 -18.67 9.92
N HIS A 359 1.74 -19.82 9.44
CA HIS A 359 2.08 -20.30 8.09
C HIS A 359 0.98 -21.19 7.52
N PRO A 360 0.90 -21.38 6.19
CA PRO A 360 -0.01 -22.36 5.61
C PRO A 360 0.28 -23.77 6.14
N SER A 361 -0.78 -24.56 6.33
CA SER A 361 -0.64 -26.00 6.56
C SER A 361 0.01 -26.71 5.36
N GLY A 362 0.55 -27.91 5.59
CA GLY A 362 1.26 -28.66 4.56
C GLY A 362 2.68 -28.15 4.25
N GLN A 363 3.14 -27.10 4.94
CA GLN A 363 4.49 -26.55 4.83
C GLN A 363 5.21 -26.57 6.17
N ALA A 364 6.55 -26.56 6.13
CA ALA A 364 7.37 -26.42 7.32
C ALA A 364 7.21 -25.00 7.91
N ALA A 365 7.24 -24.89 9.24
CA ALA A 365 7.18 -23.60 9.90
C ALA A 365 8.40 -22.74 9.51
N PRO A 366 8.20 -21.51 9.00
CA PRO A 366 9.30 -20.61 8.69
C PRO A 366 9.97 -20.10 9.98
N THR A 367 11.15 -19.50 9.85
CA THR A 367 11.84 -18.83 10.98
C THR A 367 11.33 -17.41 11.24
N ALA A 368 10.31 -16.98 10.51
CA ALA A 368 9.68 -15.66 10.66
C ALA A 368 8.76 -15.66 11.88
N SER A 369 8.85 -14.63 12.72
CA SER A 369 7.92 -14.39 13.83
C SER A 369 6.86 -13.38 13.41
N ASN A 370 5.58 -13.74 13.51
CA ASN A 370 4.49 -12.81 13.26
C ASN A 370 4.14 -11.99 14.49
N LEU A 371 4.42 -12.46 15.70
CA LEU A 371 4.07 -11.76 16.93
C LEU A 371 5.06 -12.14 18.02
N ASN A 372 5.65 -11.15 18.69
CA ASN A 372 6.58 -11.35 19.79
C ASN A 372 5.95 -10.89 21.10
N PHE A 373 6.22 -11.61 22.18
CA PHE A 373 5.62 -11.34 23.48
C PHE A 373 6.60 -11.62 24.62
N THR A 374 6.37 -10.96 25.76
CA THR A 374 7.00 -11.27 27.05
C THR A 374 6.01 -11.92 28.02
N THR A 375 6.51 -12.53 29.09
CA THR A 375 5.69 -13.13 30.14
C THR A 375 4.58 -12.19 30.63
N GLY A 376 3.36 -12.70 30.74
CA GLY A 376 2.18 -11.96 31.20
C GLY A 376 1.62 -10.92 30.22
N GLN A 377 2.26 -10.68 29.07
CA GLN A 377 1.81 -9.68 28.11
C GLN A 377 0.58 -10.15 27.35
N THR A 378 -0.37 -9.24 27.13
CA THR A 378 -1.38 -9.39 26.07
C THR A 378 -1.01 -8.48 24.92
N VAL A 379 -0.84 -9.04 23.73
CA VAL A 379 -0.40 -8.29 22.53
C VAL A 379 -1.03 -8.90 21.29
N ALA A 380 -1.39 -8.04 20.34
CA ALA A 380 -1.95 -8.40 19.06
C ALA A 380 -1.05 -7.91 17.91
N ASN A 381 -1.07 -8.64 16.80
CA ASN A 381 -0.47 -8.21 15.53
C ASN A 381 -1.34 -8.66 14.35
N SER A 382 -1.32 -7.90 13.25
CA SER A 382 -2.03 -8.28 12.02
C SER A 382 -1.21 -9.31 11.23
N VAL A 383 -1.91 -10.24 10.57
CA VAL A 383 -1.30 -11.29 9.74
C VAL A 383 -2.10 -11.45 8.46
N ILE A 384 -1.42 -11.36 7.32
CA ILE A 384 -1.88 -11.91 6.04
C ILE A 384 -1.07 -13.17 5.77
N VAL A 385 -1.76 -14.31 5.65
CA VAL A 385 -1.12 -15.62 5.46
C VAL A 385 -1.85 -16.43 4.39
N PRO A 386 -1.11 -17.15 3.51
CA PRO A 386 -1.71 -18.12 2.60
C PRO A 386 -2.48 -19.21 3.35
N ILE A 387 -3.56 -19.70 2.75
CA ILE A 387 -4.30 -20.85 3.28
C ILE A 387 -3.73 -22.12 2.65
N GLY A 388 -3.43 -23.13 3.47
CA GLY A 388 -2.91 -24.40 2.95
C GLY A 388 -3.98 -25.23 2.23
N PRO A 389 -3.59 -26.30 1.50
CA PRO A 389 -4.48 -27.04 0.61
C PRO A 389 -5.64 -27.76 1.33
N ASP A 390 -5.55 -27.98 2.64
CA ASP A 390 -6.63 -28.52 3.48
C ASP A 390 -7.55 -27.42 4.06
N GLY A 391 -7.37 -26.17 3.64
CA GLY A 391 -8.13 -25.02 4.12
C GLY A 391 -7.66 -24.47 5.47
N ARG A 392 -6.47 -24.86 5.96
CA ARG A 392 -5.96 -24.50 7.28
C ARG A 392 -4.75 -23.58 7.24
N ILE A 393 -4.53 -22.94 8.39
CA ILE A 393 -3.25 -22.34 8.76
C ILE A 393 -2.73 -23.05 10.02
N MET A 394 -1.44 -22.89 10.28
CA MET A 394 -0.78 -23.37 11.49
C MET A 394 -0.25 -22.18 12.28
N VAL A 395 -0.48 -22.19 13.59
CA VAL A 395 0.09 -21.24 14.55
C VAL A 395 1.06 -21.98 15.45
N ARG A 396 2.36 -21.77 15.25
CA ARG A 396 3.41 -22.35 16.08
C ARG A 396 3.70 -21.45 17.27
N ASN A 397 3.70 -22.02 18.47
CA ASN A 397 4.24 -21.38 19.66
C ASN A 397 5.76 -21.63 19.75
N GLY A 398 6.54 -20.56 19.58
CA GLY A 398 7.99 -20.59 19.60
C GLY A 398 8.62 -20.46 20.99
N SER A 399 7.86 -20.23 22.08
CA SER A 399 8.37 -20.28 23.45
C SER A 399 8.53 -21.72 23.95
N TRP A 400 9.24 -21.89 25.09
CA TRP A 400 9.30 -23.18 25.76
C TRP A 400 8.10 -23.41 26.68
N GLN A 401 7.53 -22.34 27.23
CA GLN A 401 6.32 -22.39 28.04
C GLN A 401 5.04 -22.12 27.24
N PRO A 402 3.86 -22.56 27.71
CA PRO A 402 2.60 -22.40 26.99
C PRO A 402 2.04 -20.96 27.01
N THR A 403 1.13 -20.66 26.07
CA THR A 403 0.40 -19.38 25.96
C THR A 403 -1.01 -19.57 25.39
N ASP A 404 -1.94 -18.65 25.68
CA ASP A 404 -3.24 -18.62 25.01
C ASP A 404 -3.18 -17.86 23.69
N VAL A 405 -3.95 -18.34 22.72
CA VAL A 405 -4.05 -17.78 21.38
C VAL A 405 -5.50 -17.42 21.08
N VAL A 406 -5.71 -16.21 20.58
CA VAL A 406 -6.99 -15.72 20.07
C VAL A 406 -6.79 -15.27 18.62
N ILE A 407 -7.73 -15.64 17.74
CA ILE A 407 -7.70 -15.27 16.32
C ILE A 407 -9.05 -14.68 15.95
N ASP A 408 -9.02 -13.43 15.52
CA ASP A 408 -10.14 -12.72 14.93
C ASP A 408 -9.87 -12.53 13.43
N VAL A 409 -10.77 -12.98 12.56
CA VAL A 409 -10.62 -12.87 11.09
C VAL A 409 -11.32 -11.61 10.60
N ASN A 410 -10.61 -10.80 9.80
CA ASN A 410 -11.05 -9.50 9.30
C ASN A 410 -11.40 -9.51 7.80
N GLY A 411 -10.97 -10.55 7.08
CA GLY A 411 -11.28 -10.73 5.66
C GLY A 411 -10.39 -11.81 5.02
N TYR A 412 -10.55 -11.99 3.72
CA TYR A 412 -9.84 -13.02 2.96
C TYR A 412 -9.57 -12.56 1.52
N TYR A 413 -8.67 -13.26 0.83
CA TYR A 413 -8.41 -13.05 -0.59
C TYR A 413 -8.96 -14.23 -1.38
N THR A 414 -9.64 -13.96 -2.49
CA THR A 414 -10.24 -14.98 -3.36
C THR A 414 -10.26 -14.51 -4.82
N PRO A 415 -10.15 -15.42 -5.81
CA PRO A 415 -10.33 -15.07 -7.21
C PRO A 415 -11.73 -14.51 -7.54
N ASP A 416 -12.73 -14.83 -6.72
CA ASP A 416 -14.11 -14.37 -6.92
C ASP A 416 -14.36 -12.91 -6.47
N SER A 417 -13.36 -12.23 -5.89
CA SER A 417 -13.49 -10.84 -5.45
C SER A 417 -12.78 -9.92 -6.43
N ASN A 418 -13.44 -8.83 -6.78
CA ASN A 418 -12.89 -7.77 -7.63
C ASN A 418 -12.28 -6.61 -6.82
N ALA A 419 -12.28 -6.63 -5.49
CA ALA A 419 -11.71 -5.51 -4.74
C ALA A 419 -10.17 -5.56 -4.77
N ALA A 420 -9.56 -4.67 -5.55
CA ALA A 420 -8.12 -4.66 -5.81
C ALA A 420 -7.41 -3.60 -4.97
N TYR A 421 -6.14 -3.83 -4.64
CA TYR A 421 -5.34 -2.89 -3.85
C TYR A 421 -5.01 -1.64 -4.67
N VAL A 422 -5.24 -0.48 -4.05
CA VAL A 422 -4.90 0.85 -4.59
C VAL A 422 -4.08 1.61 -3.53
N PRO A 423 -2.82 1.98 -3.83
CA PRO A 423 -2.00 2.78 -2.93
C PRO A 423 -2.46 4.25 -2.91
N PRO A 424 -2.33 4.98 -1.78
CA PRO A 424 -2.70 6.39 -1.71
C PRO A 424 -1.57 7.22 -2.33
N LEU A 425 -1.77 7.88 -3.47
CA LEU A 425 -0.76 8.77 -4.09
C LEU A 425 0.66 8.14 -4.25
N GLY A 426 0.75 6.81 -4.27
CA GLY A 426 2.01 6.07 -4.30
C GLY A 426 2.85 6.07 -2.99
N ILE A 427 2.38 6.65 -1.89
CA ILE A 427 3.04 6.66 -0.57
C ILE A 427 2.03 6.60 0.59
N PRO A 428 2.38 6.03 1.77
CA PRO A 428 1.53 6.16 2.95
C PRO A 428 1.22 7.61 3.31
N THR A 429 0.00 7.88 3.79
CA THR A 429 -0.46 9.23 4.14
C THR A 429 -1.05 9.27 5.54
N ARG A 430 -0.75 10.31 6.32
CA ARG A 430 -1.41 10.57 7.61
C ARG A 430 -2.83 11.08 7.39
N GLN A 431 -3.82 10.35 7.91
CA GLN A 431 -5.23 10.73 7.85
C GLN A 431 -5.69 11.44 9.13
N PHE A 432 -5.13 11.07 10.28
CA PHE A 432 -5.49 11.64 11.56
C PHE A 432 -4.34 11.56 12.55
N ASP A 433 -4.15 12.60 13.35
CA ASP A 433 -3.23 12.62 14.50
C ASP A 433 -3.81 13.48 15.62
N SER A 434 -4.32 12.84 16.67
CA SER A 434 -4.92 13.55 17.80
C SER A 434 -3.96 14.49 18.53
N ARG A 435 -2.63 14.34 18.33
CA ARG A 435 -1.62 15.21 18.94
C ARG A 435 -1.52 16.56 18.24
N ARG A 436 -1.97 16.65 16.99
CA ARG A 436 -1.90 17.85 16.14
C ARG A 436 -3.27 18.48 15.95
N ASP A 437 -4.23 17.64 15.57
CA ASP A 437 -5.47 18.08 14.92
C ASP A 437 -6.71 17.79 15.79
N GLY A 438 -6.52 17.30 17.01
CA GLY A 438 -7.62 16.84 17.87
C GLY A 438 -7.34 16.89 19.37
N LYS A 439 -8.25 16.28 20.12
CA LYS A 439 -8.06 15.95 21.54
C LYS A 439 -7.72 14.47 21.65
N PRO A 440 -7.02 14.03 22.72
CA PRO A 440 -6.85 12.62 23.01
C PRO A 440 -8.20 11.88 22.96
N LEU A 441 -8.22 10.69 22.34
CA LEU A 441 -9.39 9.84 22.27
C LEU A 441 -9.77 9.39 23.69
N PRO A 442 -10.97 9.75 24.19
CA PRO A 442 -11.33 9.49 25.57
C PRO A 442 -11.37 8.00 25.91
N ALA A 443 -11.16 7.69 27.20
CA ALA A 443 -11.35 6.36 27.74
C ALA A 443 -12.75 5.81 27.40
N ARG A 444 -12.81 4.56 26.94
CA ARG A 444 -14.07 3.84 26.64
C ARG A 444 -14.90 4.44 25.50
N ASP A 445 -14.36 5.41 24.76
CA ASP A 445 -15.02 6.10 23.67
C ASP A 445 -14.45 5.68 22.30
N TYR A 446 -14.97 6.25 21.22
CA TYR A 446 -14.54 5.96 19.86
C TYR A 446 -14.52 7.18 18.95
N LEU A 447 -13.59 7.16 17.99
CA LEU A 447 -13.55 8.07 16.85
C LEU A 447 -14.25 7.38 15.67
N HIS A 448 -15.09 8.10 14.94
CA HIS A 448 -15.64 7.61 13.66
C HIS A 448 -14.99 8.36 12.49
N GLN A 449 -14.76 7.66 11.38
CA GLN A 449 -14.19 8.23 10.16
C GLN A 449 -15.04 7.85 8.95
N LYS A 450 -15.39 8.85 8.14
CA LYS A 450 -16.13 8.68 6.89
C LYS A 450 -15.24 8.03 5.82
N SER A 451 -15.78 7.01 5.18
CA SER A 451 -15.26 6.35 4.00
C SER A 451 -15.70 7.06 2.72
N ARG A 452 -14.89 6.92 1.68
CA ARG A 452 -15.31 7.24 0.32
C ARG A 452 -16.14 6.08 -0.26
N PRO A 453 -17.02 6.34 -1.25
CA PRO A 453 -17.66 5.29 -2.04
C PRO A 453 -16.63 4.38 -2.73
N GLY A 454 -17.02 3.16 -3.07
CA GLY A 454 -16.18 2.22 -3.82
C GLY A 454 -15.00 1.63 -3.03
N VAL A 455 -15.02 1.71 -1.69
CA VAL A 455 -13.97 1.13 -0.83
C VAL A 455 -14.51 -0.10 -0.11
N GLU A 456 -14.00 -1.28 -0.47
CA GLU A 456 -14.30 -2.54 0.23
C GLU A 456 -13.61 -2.57 1.61
N ALA A 457 -12.36 -2.12 1.71
CA ALA A 457 -11.67 -1.96 3.00
C ALA A 457 -10.45 -1.05 2.90
N TYR A 458 -10.12 -0.37 4.00
CA TYR A 458 -8.87 0.36 4.12
C TYR A 458 -7.75 -0.51 4.68
N ILE A 459 -6.52 -0.21 4.25
CA ILE A 459 -5.30 -0.68 4.88
C ILE A 459 -4.70 0.50 5.64
N LEU A 460 -4.73 0.40 6.96
CA LEU A 460 -4.30 1.44 7.88
C LEU A 460 -3.12 0.94 8.71
N ASN A 461 -2.28 1.84 9.18
CA ASN A 461 -1.44 1.61 10.34
C ASN A 461 -1.91 2.54 11.46
N THR A 462 -2.47 1.96 12.51
CA THR A 462 -2.92 2.73 13.67
C THR A 462 -1.84 2.73 14.73
N THR A 463 -1.55 3.90 15.29
CA THR A 463 -0.59 4.04 16.40
C THR A 463 -1.27 4.65 17.61
N VAL A 464 -1.11 4.00 18.77
CA VAL A 464 -1.56 4.51 20.06
C VAL A 464 -0.35 4.93 20.88
N THR A 465 -0.39 6.14 21.44
CA THR A 465 0.70 6.72 22.23
C THR A 465 0.20 7.52 23.43
N ASN A 466 1.12 8.00 24.26
CA ASN A 466 0.84 8.76 25.50
C ASN A 466 -0.07 7.98 26.46
N THR A 467 0.13 6.67 26.50
CA THR A 467 -0.68 5.74 27.30
C THR A 467 -0.30 5.83 28.78
N THR A 468 -1.28 6.00 29.67
CA THR A 468 -1.08 6.04 31.14
C THR A 468 -1.55 4.77 31.85
N GLY A 469 -2.29 3.92 31.16
CA GLY A 469 -2.79 2.64 31.63
C GLY A 469 -2.70 1.56 30.55
N SER A 470 -3.22 0.37 30.85
CA SER A 470 -3.31 -0.72 29.86
C SER A 470 -4.65 -0.67 29.11
N GLY A 471 -4.65 -1.11 27.86
CA GLY A 471 -5.84 -1.13 27.02
C GLY A 471 -5.59 -1.77 25.66
N PHE A 472 -6.59 -1.69 24.79
CA PHE A 472 -6.48 -2.14 23.41
C PHE A 472 -7.33 -1.28 22.48
N LEU A 473 -6.99 -1.28 21.20
CA LEU A 473 -7.77 -0.61 20.16
C LEU A 473 -8.62 -1.67 19.46
N SER A 474 -9.88 -1.36 19.21
CA SER A 474 -10.69 -2.12 18.26
C SER A 474 -11.09 -1.22 17.11
N VAL A 475 -10.94 -1.72 15.89
CA VAL A 475 -11.39 -1.05 14.67
C VAL A 475 -12.43 -1.94 14.01
N ALA A 476 -13.60 -1.37 13.75
CA ALA A 476 -14.74 -2.11 13.21
C ALA A 476 -15.63 -1.20 12.36
N PRO A 477 -16.48 -1.79 11.50
CA PRO A 477 -17.54 -1.05 10.82
C PRO A 477 -18.43 -0.34 11.82
N ASP A 478 -18.78 0.91 11.51
CA ASP A 478 -19.76 1.67 12.27
C ASP A 478 -21.09 1.69 11.50
N PRO A 479 -22.18 1.11 12.04
CA PRO A 479 -23.46 1.06 11.36
C PRO A 479 -24.10 2.44 11.14
N ASN A 480 -23.60 3.50 11.78
CA ASN A 480 -24.11 4.84 11.59
C ASN A 480 -23.53 5.49 10.32
N THR A 481 -24.37 6.23 9.60
CA THR A 481 -23.95 7.08 8.49
C THR A 481 -23.36 8.39 9.02
N THR A 482 -22.57 9.08 8.19
CA THR A 482 -22.10 10.45 8.53
C THR A 482 -23.28 11.40 8.75
N GLU A 483 -24.35 11.29 7.96
CA GLU A 483 -25.55 12.11 8.09
C GLU A 483 -26.26 11.90 9.44
N GLN A 484 -26.27 10.66 9.96
CA GLN A 484 -26.82 10.39 11.30
C GLN A 484 -26.01 11.06 12.42
N TYR A 485 -24.70 11.15 12.28
CA TYR A 485 -23.87 11.92 13.22
C TYR A 485 -24.15 13.42 13.12
N GLU A 486 -24.20 13.96 11.90
CA GLU A 486 -24.48 15.38 11.64
C GLU A 486 -25.86 15.80 12.17
N ASN A 487 -26.86 14.93 12.03
CA ASN A 487 -28.24 15.18 12.48
C ASN A 487 -28.48 14.81 13.96
N GLY A 488 -27.48 14.27 14.68
CA GLY A 488 -27.60 13.86 16.08
C GLY A 488 -28.53 12.67 16.32
N THR A 489 -28.76 11.83 15.29
CA THR A 489 -29.62 10.64 15.34
C THR A 489 -28.82 9.33 15.42
N ALA A 490 -27.49 9.40 15.37
CA ALA A 490 -26.61 8.25 15.52
C ALA A 490 -26.79 7.56 16.87
N THR A 491 -26.84 6.23 16.84
CA THR A 491 -26.87 5.40 18.06
C THR A 491 -25.51 4.76 18.28
N PRO A 492 -24.94 4.78 19.51
CA PRO A 492 -23.65 4.16 19.77
C PRO A 492 -23.59 2.71 19.27
N PRO A 493 -22.60 2.34 18.43
CA PRO A 493 -22.46 0.99 17.93
C PRO A 493 -22.24 -0.02 19.05
N ALA A 494 -22.52 -1.30 18.76
CA ALA A 494 -22.08 -2.37 19.62
C ALA A 494 -20.55 -2.38 19.73
N ARG A 495 -20.05 -2.34 20.96
CA ARG A 495 -18.61 -2.27 21.23
C ARG A 495 -17.91 -3.55 20.75
N PRO A 496 -16.96 -3.46 19.81
CA PRO A 496 -16.25 -4.64 19.32
C PRO A 496 -15.35 -5.25 20.41
N VAL A 497 -15.00 -6.52 20.26
CA VAL A 497 -14.11 -7.25 21.20
C VAL A 497 -12.82 -7.77 20.55
N ALA A 498 -12.65 -7.54 19.24
CA ALA A 498 -11.42 -7.88 18.53
C ALA A 498 -10.32 -6.88 18.90
N SER A 499 -9.12 -7.37 19.20
CA SER A 499 -7.96 -6.52 19.46
C SER A 499 -7.20 -6.30 18.16
N ASN A 500 -7.11 -5.04 17.72
CA ASN A 500 -6.20 -4.65 16.65
C ASN A 500 -4.82 -4.37 17.22
N LEU A 501 -4.70 -3.68 18.34
CA LEU A 501 -3.42 -3.54 19.06
C LEU A 501 -3.66 -3.47 20.56
N ASN A 502 -2.66 -3.80 21.36
CA ASN A 502 -2.73 -3.73 22.82
C ASN A 502 -1.56 -2.90 23.35
N TRP A 503 -1.78 -2.20 24.46
CA TRP A 503 -0.75 -1.40 25.10
C TRP A 503 -0.76 -1.56 26.61
N THR A 504 0.38 -1.21 27.20
CA THR A 504 0.54 -0.93 28.63
C THR A 504 0.94 0.53 28.80
N ALA A 505 0.92 1.03 30.03
CA ALA A 505 1.34 2.39 30.34
C ALA A 505 2.75 2.70 29.81
N GLY A 506 2.93 3.90 29.26
CA GLY A 506 4.19 4.43 28.74
C GLY A 506 4.61 3.88 27.38
N LYS A 507 3.78 3.06 26.72
CA LYS A 507 4.10 2.46 25.42
C LYS A 507 3.48 3.24 24.26
N THR A 508 4.25 3.32 23.18
CA THR A 508 3.77 3.66 21.83
C THR A 508 3.70 2.37 21.03
N VAL A 509 2.52 2.02 20.53
CA VAL A 509 2.29 0.75 19.83
C VAL A 509 1.61 1.03 18.51
N ALA A 510 2.14 0.47 17.43
CA ALA A 510 1.54 0.50 16.11
C ALA A 510 1.18 -0.90 15.64
N ASN A 511 0.11 -1.03 14.87
CA ASN A 511 -0.21 -2.25 14.13
C ASN A 511 -1.00 -1.92 12.85
N LEU A 512 -0.79 -2.73 11.81
CA LEU A 512 -1.62 -2.72 10.63
C LEU A 512 -3.07 -3.10 10.97
N VAL A 513 -4.01 -2.46 10.29
CA VAL A 513 -5.45 -2.71 10.40
C VAL A 513 -6.03 -2.79 9.00
N GLN A 514 -6.69 -3.91 8.71
CA GLN A 514 -7.61 -4.01 7.56
C GLN A 514 -9.03 -3.89 8.09
N ALA A 515 -9.72 -2.82 7.71
CA ALA A 515 -11.07 -2.51 8.20
C ALA A 515 -11.96 -2.04 7.06
N HIS A 516 -13.15 -2.61 6.97
CA HIS A 516 -14.18 -2.15 6.05
C HIS A 516 -15.11 -1.14 6.70
N PRO A 517 -15.61 -0.15 5.93
CA PRO A 517 -16.73 0.66 6.38
C PRO A 517 -18.01 -0.19 6.44
N ALA A 518 -18.96 0.21 7.28
CA ALA A 518 -20.32 -0.35 7.15
C ALA A 518 -21.00 0.18 5.89
N GLU A 519 -22.20 -0.30 5.60
CA GLU A 519 -23.06 0.19 4.50
C GLU A 519 -23.26 1.72 4.55
N GLY A 520 -23.28 2.31 5.75
CA GLY A 520 -23.33 3.75 5.98
C GLY A 520 -22.03 4.52 5.68
N GLY A 521 -20.98 3.83 5.27
CA GLY A 521 -19.71 4.42 4.88
C GLY A 521 -18.85 4.88 6.05
N THR A 522 -18.94 4.26 7.24
CA THR A 522 -18.20 4.73 8.43
C THR A 522 -17.40 3.60 9.09
N ILE A 523 -16.22 3.95 9.61
CA ILE A 523 -15.34 3.08 10.42
C ILE A 523 -15.18 3.69 11.80
N ALA A 524 -15.26 2.85 12.84
CA ALA A 524 -15.06 3.26 14.23
C ALA A 524 -13.75 2.74 14.81
N PHE A 525 -13.04 3.60 15.54
CA PHE A 525 -11.80 3.33 16.27
C PHE A 525 -12.05 3.48 17.76
N TRP A 526 -12.20 2.35 18.45
CA TRP A 526 -12.60 2.27 19.85
C TRP A 526 -11.40 2.21 20.79
N ASN A 527 -11.30 3.18 21.69
CA ASN A 527 -10.41 3.08 22.85
C ASN A 527 -11.03 2.12 23.86
N GLN A 528 -10.47 0.92 23.96
CA GLN A 528 -11.00 -0.09 24.88
C GLN A 528 -10.48 0.08 26.31
N GLY A 529 -9.44 0.91 26.47
CA GLY A 529 -8.80 1.24 27.73
C GLY A 529 -9.65 2.11 28.65
N TRP A 530 -9.10 2.32 29.84
CA TRP A 530 -9.72 3.09 30.92
C TRP A 530 -9.15 4.51 31.05
N GLU A 531 -8.18 4.84 30.21
CA GLU A 531 -7.50 6.13 30.17
C GLU A 531 -7.56 6.70 28.75
N ASN A 532 -7.44 8.02 28.65
CA ASN A 532 -7.35 8.69 27.36
C ASN A 532 -6.06 8.28 26.64
N ILE A 533 -6.11 8.26 25.31
CA ILE A 533 -4.95 7.94 24.47
C ILE A 533 -4.81 8.94 23.35
N ASP A 534 -3.60 9.08 22.81
CA ASP A 534 -3.43 9.67 21.50
C ASP A 534 -3.49 8.59 20.42
N LEU A 535 -4.25 8.86 19.36
CA LEU A 535 -4.46 7.98 18.22
C LEU A 535 -3.94 8.67 16.95
N ILE A 536 -3.13 7.93 16.20
CA ILE A 536 -2.65 8.31 14.87
C ILE A 536 -3.15 7.26 13.89
N ILE A 537 -3.67 7.70 12.75
CA ILE A 537 -4.16 6.84 11.67
C ILE A 537 -3.42 7.21 10.40
N ASP A 538 -2.57 6.30 9.94
CA ASP A 538 -1.86 6.42 8.67
C ASP A 538 -2.50 5.44 7.65
N GLN A 539 -2.82 5.90 6.45
CA GLN A 539 -3.40 5.07 5.37
C GLN A 539 -2.29 4.58 4.44
N PHE A 540 -2.19 3.27 4.31
CA PHE A 540 -1.19 2.57 3.47
C PHE A 540 -1.79 2.11 2.13
N GLY A 541 -3.13 2.16 2.01
CA GLY A 541 -3.88 1.94 0.80
C GLY A 541 -5.32 1.57 1.11
N HIS A 542 -6.04 1.13 0.09
CA HIS A 542 -7.38 0.60 0.22
C HIS A 542 -7.62 -0.49 -0.82
N TYR A 543 -8.62 -1.33 -0.60
CA TYR A 543 -9.18 -2.22 -1.60
C TYR A 543 -10.35 -1.50 -2.25
N GLY A 544 -10.12 -1.05 -3.49
CA GLY A 544 -11.12 -0.36 -4.28
C GLY A 544 -11.93 -1.35 -5.12
N THR A 545 -13.22 -1.09 -5.23
CA THR A 545 -14.07 -1.63 -6.30
C THR A 545 -14.21 -0.58 -7.40
N ASP A 546 -15.06 -0.85 -8.38
CA ASP A 546 -15.61 0.20 -9.25
C ASP A 546 -16.56 1.15 -8.52
#